data_AF-A0A4Z0QUX2-F1
#
_entry.id   AF-A0A4Z0QUX2-F1
#
_cell.length_a   1.000
_cell.length_b   1.000
_cell.length_c   1.000
_cell.angle_alpha   90.00
_cell.angle_beta   90.00
_cell.angle_gamma   90.00
#
_symmetry.space_group_name_H-M   'P 1'
#
loop_
_entity.id
_entity.type
_entity.pdbx_description
1 polymer ?
#
loop_
_entity_poly.entity_id
_entity_poly.type
_entity_poly.pdbx_seq_one_letter_code
_entity_poly.pdbx_strand_id
1 'polypeptide(L)'
;MNDTYGHSIGDEVLIKLSNTMSAHAEKTHMIARLGGDEFAVLLSESTMESATRIAEAIRTGLHIFINYRGVLLDIRFYYLHRRQYSKEWDRPSPFGV
;
A
#
# COMPACT_ATOMS: atom_id res chain seq x y z
N MET A 1 -2.26 -8.42 17.41
CA MET A 1 -2.29 -6.95 17.59
C MET A 1 -3.69 -6.49 17.99
N ASN A 2 -4.71 -6.66 17.14
CA ASN A 2 -6.10 -6.24 17.44
C ASN A 2 -6.69 -6.91 18.69
N ASP A 3 -6.44 -8.21 18.90
CA ASP A 3 -6.97 -8.93 20.08
C ASP A 3 -6.23 -8.61 21.38
N THR A 4 -5.01 -8.05 21.30
CA THR A 4 -4.12 -7.84 22.46
C THR A 4 -4.16 -6.40 22.96
N TYR A 5 -4.36 -5.43 22.07
CA TYR A 5 -4.30 -4.01 22.43
C TYR A 5 -5.60 -3.22 22.12
N GLY A 6 -6.59 -3.88 21.50
CA GLY A 6 -7.92 -3.34 21.21
C GLY A 6 -8.03 -2.71 19.83
N HIS A 7 -9.24 -2.73 19.26
CA HIS A 7 -9.55 -2.23 17.91
C HIS A 7 -9.12 -0.77 17.68
N SER A 8 -9.12 0.07 18.71
CA SER A 8 -8.75 1.49 18.60
C SER A 8 -7.33 1.73 18.09
N ILE A 9 -6.39 0.83 18.41
CA ILE A 9 -5.01 0.93 17.88
C ILE A 9 -4.96 0.42 16.45
N GLY A 10 -5.69 -0.65 16.15
CA GLY A 10 -5.85 -1.11 14.77
C GLY A 10 -6.31 0.02 13.87
N ASP A 11 -7.32 0.78 14.29
CA ASP A 11 -7.81 1.94 13.54
C ASP A 11 -6.75 3.05 13.40
N GLU A 12 -6.00 3.37 14.45
CA GLU A 12 -4.90 4.36 14.36
C GLU A 12 -3.81 3.90 13.38
N VAL A 13 -3.45 2.61 13.40
CA VAL A 13 -2.51 2.02 12.44
C VAL A 13 -3.02 2.18 11.02
N LEU A 14 -4.29 1.84 10.78
CA LEU A 14 -4.91 1.91 9.45
C LEU A 14 -4.99 3.35 8.93
N ILE A 15 -5.27 4.32 9.81
CA ILE A 15 -5.28 5.75 9.47
C ILE A 15 -3.86 6.21 9.08
N LYS A 16 -2.84 5.88 9.89
CA LYS A 16 -1.46 6.24 9.58
C LYS A 16 -0.97 5.60 8.29
N LEU A 17 -1.27 4.31 8.09
CA LEU A 17 -0.98 3.58 6.86
C LEU A 17 -1.60 4.28 5.64
N SER A 18 -2.89 4.62 5.72
CA SER A 18 -3.61 5.32 4.65
C SER A 18 -2.98 6.69 4.32
N ASN A 19 -2.61 7.45 5.35
CA ASN A 19 -1.98 8.76 5.18
C ASN A 19 -0.58 8.65 4.55
N THR A 20 0.24 7.71 5.02
CA THR A 20 1.58 7.46 4.45
C THR A 20 1.47 7.06 2.99
N MET A 21 0.60 6.11 2.65
CA MET A 21 0.40 5.69 1.26
C MET A 21 -0.08 6.86 0.39
N SER A 22 -1.01 7.67 0.89
CA SER A 22 -1.56 8.82 0.16
C SER A 22 -0.52 9.94 -0.06
N ALA A 23 0.43 10.11 0.86
CA ALA A 23 1.51 11.09 0.70
C ALA A 23 2.51 10.72 -0.40
N HIS A 24 2.60 9.43 -0.74
CA HIS A 24 3.52 8.90 -1.76
C HIS A 24 2.84 8.52 -3.07
N ALA A 25 1.50 8.52 -3.12
CA ALA A 25 0.74 8.31 -4.34
C ALA A 25 0.44 9.64 -5.02
N GLU A 26 0.86 9.78 -6.29
CA GLU A 26 0.43 10.90 -7.13
C GLU A 26 -1.10 10.88 -7.33
N LYS A 27 -1.70 12.02 -7.70
CA LYS A 27 -3.16 12.16 -7.88
C LYS A 27 -3.77 11.20 -8.92
N THR A 28 -2.95 10.68 -9.82
CA THR A 28 -3.34 9.73 -10.88
C THR A 28 -3.36 8.28 -10.39
N HIS A 29 -2.80 8.01 -9.21
CA HIS A 29 -2.77 6.70 -8.57
C HIS A 29 -3.94 6.55 -7.62
N MET A 30 -4.43 5.32 -7.49
CA MET A 30 -5.55 4.99 -6.62
C MET A 30 -5.08 4.09 -5.50
N ILE A 31 -5.51 4.41 -4.27
CA ILE A 31 -5.31 3.56 -3.09
C ILE A 31 -6.67 3.04 -2.68
N ALA A 32 -6.79 1.74 -2.50
CA ALA A 32 -8.01 1.09 -2.04
C ALA A 32 -7.73 0.23 -0.81
N ARG A 33 -8.64 0.27 0.16
CA ARG A 33 -8.68 -0.70 1.25
C ARG A 33 -9.58 -1.85 0.81
N LEU A 34 -9.03 -3.05 0.67
CA LEU A 34 -9.74 -4.23 0.19
C LEU A 34 -10.45 -4.98 1.33
N GLY A 35 -9.91 -4.90 2.54
CA GLY A 35 -10.41 -5.62 3.72
C GLY A 35 -10.02 -4.95 5.04
N GLY A 36 -10.02 -5.72 6.13
CA GLY A 36 -9.71 -5.22 7.47
C GLY A 36 -8.31 -4.60 7.57
N ASP A 37 -7.31 -5.27 7.05
CA ASP A 37 -5.89 -4.89 7.11
C ASP A 37 -5.20 -4.94 5.73
N GLU A 38 -5.97 -5.14 4.66
CA GLU A 38 -5.46 -5.26 3.29
C GLU A 38 -5.67 -3.97 2.50
N PHE A 39 -4.60 -3.52 1.84
CA PHE A 39 -4.58 -2.35 0.96
C PHE A 39 -4.00 -2.71 -0.41
N ALA A 40 -4.50 -2.05 -1.44
CA ALA A 40 -3.99 -2.11 -2.80
C ALA A 40 -3.68 -0.71 -3.32
N VAL A 41 -2.63 -0.61 -4.13
CA VAL A 41 -2.27 0.60 -4.86
C VAL A 41 -2.29 0.29 -6.35
N LEU A 42 -3.10 1.04 -7.09
CA LEU A 42 -3.16 0.99 -8.54
C LEU A 42 -2.40 2.20 -9.10
N LEU A 43 -1.34 1.92 -9.85
CA LEU A 43 -0.46 2.91 -10.42
C LEU A 43 -0.76 3.08 -11.92
N SER A 44 -1.52 4.11 -12.25
CA SER A 44 -1.83 4.47 -13.64
C SER A 44 -0.59 4.97 -14.39
N GLU A 45 -0.46 4.62 -15.67
CA GLU A 45 0.58 5.12 -16.59
C GLU A 45 2.02 5.00 -16.05
N SER A 46 2.25 4.01 -15.20
CA SER A 46 3.52 3.84 -14.49
C SER A 46 4.39 2.77 -15.15
N THR A 47 5.65 3.10 -15.41
CA THR A 47 6.67 2.10 -15.76
C THR A 47 6.99 1.22 -14.55
N MET A 48 7.53 0.02 -14.79
CA MET A 48 7.97 -0.87 -13.71
C MET A 48 8.96 -0.18 -12.74
N GLU A 49 9.84 0.69 -13.27
CA GLU A 49 10.81 1.44 -12.47
C GLU A 49 10.15 2.50 -11.60
N SER A 50 9.19 3.26 -12.16
CA SER A 50 8.41 4.23 -11.38
C SER A 50 7.56 3.54 -10.30
N ALA A 51 6.93 2.41 -10.64
CA ALA A 51 6.15 1.62 -9.70
C ALA A 51 7.00 1.06 -8.56
N THR A 52 8.20 0.56 -8.87
CA THR A 52 9.15 0.07 -7.87
C THR A 52 9.60 1.21 -6.96
N ARG A 53 9.87 2.39 -7.51
CA ARG A 53 10.26 3.58 -6.73
C ARG A 53 9.16 4.01 -5.76
N ILE A 54 7.90 4.04 -6.21
CA ILE A 54 6.74 4.39 -5.37
C ILE A 54 6.55 3.35 -4.27
N ALA A 55 6.64 2.05 -4.60
CA ALA A 55 6.53 0.98 -3.61
C ALA A 55 7.62 1.08 -2.53
N GLU A 56 8.87 1.38 -2.91
CA GLU A 56 9.96 1.59 -1.95
C GLU A 56 9.81 2.88 -1.12
N ALA A 57 9.28 3.96 -1.72
CA ALA A 57 8.98 5.20 -1.00
C ALA A 57 7.91 4.95 0.07
N ILE A 58 6.82 4.27 -0.29
CA ILE A 58 5.79 3.84 0.67
C ILE A 58 6.44 2.95 1.74
N ARG A 59 7.20 1.93 1.37
CA ARG A 59 7.84 1.00 2.32
C ARG A 59 8.72 1.71 3.34
N THR A 60 9.54 2.68 2.90
CA THR A 60 10.42 3.45 3.80
C THR A 60 9.64 4.43 4.67
N GLY A 61 8.51 4.96 4.19
CA GLY A 61 7.59 5.79 4.98
C GLY A 61 6.74 5.03 6.00
N LEU A 62 6.64 3.70 5.91
CA LEU A 62 5.77 2.86 6.75
C LEU A 62 6.35 2.49 8.12
N HIS A 63 7.37 3.20 8.59
CA HIS A 63 7.82 3.04 9.97
C HIS A 63 6.89 3.80 10.92
N ILE A 64 5.91 3.08 11.50
CA ILE A 64 4.83 3.68 12.28
C ILE A 64 5.10 3.45 13.77
N PHE A 65 5.22 4.55 14.51
CA PHE A 65 5.22 4.53 15.97
C PHE A 65 3.86 4.94 16.51
N ILE A 66 3.34 4.17 17.47
CA ILE A 66 2.10 4.49 18.20
C ILE A 66 2.40 4.49 19.69
N ASN A 67 2.04 5.58 20.36
CA ASN A 67 2.06 5.61 21.82
C ASN A 67 0.72 5.09 22.33
N TYR A 68 0.74 3.94 23.00
CA TYR A 68 -0.43 3.36 23.63
C TYR A 68 -0.18 3.14 25.12
N ARG A 69 -0.94 3.85 25.96
CA ARG A 69 -0.86 3.78 27.44
C ARG A 69 0.57 3.95 27.98
N GLY A 70 1.38 4.80 27.34
CA GLY A 70 2.77 5.06 27.74
C GLY A 70 3.79 4.08 27.19
N VAL A 71 3.38 3.09 26.38
CA VAL A 71 4.26 2.18 25.65
C VAL A 71 4.36 2.61 24.20
N LEU A 72 5.58 2.76 23.68
CA LEU A 72 5.81 3.02 22.27
C LEU A 72 5.83 1.70 21.51
N LEU A 73 4.84 1.50 20.65
CA LEU A 73 4.76 0.37 19.74
C LEU A 73 5.43 0.76 18.41
N ASP A 74 6.47 0.02 18.04
CA ASP A 74 7.12 0.09 16.72
C ASP A 74 6.47 -0.92 15.78
N ILE A 75 5.78 -0.42 14.75
CA ILE A 75 5.02 -1.23 13.81
C ILE A 75 5.72 -1.20 12.45
N ARG A 76 6.15 -2.37 12.00
CA ARG A 76 6.86 -2.57 10.74
C ARG A 76 6.01 -3.36 9.77
N PHE A 77 5.92 -2.86 8.55
CA PHE A 77 5.21 -3.51 7.47
C PHE A 77 6.20 -4.24 6.58
N TYR A 78 5.90 -5.51 6.30
CA TYR A 78 6.63 -6.31 5.33
C TYR A 78 5.81 -6.38 4.05
N TYR A 79 6.47 -6.17 2.91
CA TYR A 79 5.85 -6.29 1.59
C TYR A 79 6.50 -7.45 0.83
N LEU A 80 5.67 -8.15 0.04
CA LEU A 80 6.12 -9.19 -0.88
C LEU A 80 5.98 -8.69 -2.32
N HIS A 81 7.09 -8.59 -3.05
CA HIS A 81 7.04 -8.35 -4.49
C HIS A 81 6.69 -9.65 -5.22
N ARG A 82 5.49 -9.73 -5.81
CA ARG A 82 5.13 -10.84 -6.70
C ARG A 82 4.93 -10.29 -8.11
N ARG A 83 5.88 -10.56 -9.02
CA ARG A 83 5.73 -10.25 -10.44
C ARG A 83 4.67 -11.17 -11.05
N GLN A 84 3.50 -10.64 -11.38
CA GLN A 84 2.56 -11.29 -12.30
C GLN A 84 2.65 -10.61 -13.66
N TYR A 85 3.26 -11.30 -14.63
CA TYR A 85 3.08 -10.97 -16.04
C TYR A 85 1.79 -11.64 -16.51
N SER A 86 0.73 -10.86 -16.73
CA SER A 86 -0.42 -11.31 -17.51
C SER A 86 -0.06 -11.21 -18.99
N LYS A 87 0.21 -12.34 -19.66
CA LYS A 87 0.42 -12.43 -21.11
C LYS A 87 -0.85 -12.15 -21.94
N GLU A 88 -2.00 -11.86 -21.33
CA GLU A 88 -3.28 -11.74 -22.04
C GLU A 88 -3.52 -10.38 -22.72
N TRP A 89 -2.81 -9.32 -22.33
CA TRP A 89 -3.02 -7.97 -22.86
C TRP A 89 -2.20 -7.61 -24.11
N ASP A 90 -1.25 -8.47 -24.52
CA ASP A 90 -0.44 -8.30 -25.75
C ASP A 90 -1.13 -8.84 -27.02
N ARG A 91 -2.41 -9.20 -26.94
CA ARG A 91 -3.18 -9.57 -28.14
C ARG A 91 -3.55 -8.29 -28.89
N PRO A 92 -3.18 -8.13 -30.17
CA PRO A 92 -3.65 -7.00 -30.96
C PRO A 92 -5.18 -7.00 -30.96
N SER A 93 -5.78 -5.80 -30.86
CA SER A 93 -7.22 -5.62 -31.00
C SER A 93 -7.71 -6.38 -32.24
N PRO A 94 -8.77 -7.21 -32.15
CA PRO A 94 -9.38 -7.80 -33.33
C PRO A 94 -10.02 -6.75 -34.26
N PHE A 95 -10.13 -5.50 -33.79
CA PHE A 95 -10.50 -4.34 -34.57
C PHE A 95 -9.27 -3.44 -34.72
N GLY A 96 -8.46 -3.75 -35.73
CA GLY A 96 -7.44 -2.83 -36.23
C GLY A 96 -8.10 -1.73 -37.09
N VAL A 97 -7.72 -0.48 -36.84
CA VAL A 97 -7.77 0.61 -37.82
C VAL A 97 -6.36 0.92 -38.28
#